data_AF-A0A9P6DR78-F1
#
_entry.id   AF-A0A9P6DR78-F1
#
_cell.length_a   1.000
_cell.length_b   1.000
_cell.length_c   1.000
_cell.angle_alpha   90.00
_cell.angle_beta   90.00
_cell.angle_gamma   90.00
#
_symmetry.space_group_name_H-M   'P 1'
#
loop_
_entity.id
_entity.type
_entity.pdbx_description
1 polymer ?
#
loop_
_entity_poly.entity_id
_entity_poly.type
_entity_poly.pdbx_seq_one_letter_code
_entity_poly.pdbx_strand_id
1 'polypeptide(L)'
;MRHFNREASKTCTAERERTAEARNAMDQTHLGLQNLLYERRHLEREIQKCHQFEFIYQDVPLYSLGEFRSLAPEGYDVEDEHQLMKNRLEFELAERTRLEERKKALLVERERLLKDKKEHRARLDTESREEAEFAKKAATLDSILSELTLSAAPSPAS
;
A
#
# COMPACT_ATOMS: atom_id res chain seq x y z
N MET A 1 -22.39 -32.52 88.73
CA MET A 1 -22.80 -31.25 88.09
C MET A 1 -21.62 -30.45 87.52
N ARG A 2 -20.66 -29.94 88.32
CA ARG A 2 -19.55 -29.09 87.80
C ARG A 2 -18.60 -29.81 86.81
N HIS A 3 -18.27 -31.08 87.05
CA HIS A 3 -17.43 -31.88 86.15
C HIS A 3 -18.04 -32.03 84.76
N PHE A 4 -19.32 -32.44 84.71
CA PHE A 4 -20.07 -32.65 83.48
C PHE A 4 -20.20 -31.38 82.65
N ASN A 5 -20.44 -30.23 83.29
CA ASN A 5 -20.43 -28.94 82.60
C ASN A 5 -19.07 -28.59 82.03
N ARG A 6 -17.97 -28.93 82.72
CA ARG A 6 -16.60 -28.69 82.23
C ARG A 6 -16.27 -29.56 81.02
N GLU A 7 -16.74 -30.80 81.00
CA GLU A 7 -16.60 -31.69 79.83
C GLU A 7 -17.48 -31.25 78.65
N ALA A 8 -18.71 -30.81 78.91
CA ALA A 8 -19.60 -30.24 77.89
C ALA A 8 -19.02 -28.95 77.29
N SER A 9 -18.41 -28.08 78.11
CA SER A 9 -17.71 -26.89 77.60
C SER A 9 -16.50 -27.26 76.75
N LYS A 10 -15.67 -28.22 77.18
CA LYS A 10 -14.49 -28.68 76.41
C LYS A 10 -14.88 -29.26 75.05
N THR A 11 -15.90 -30.11 75.02
CA THR A 11 -16.40 -30.71 73.77
C THR A 11 -16.97 -29.64 72.84
N CYS A 12 -17.73 -28.69 73.36
CA CYS A 12 -18.26 -27.57 72.57
C CYS A 12 -17.15 -26.68 71.99
N THR A 13 -16.09 -26.40 72.76
CA THR A 13 -14.91 -25.67 72.27
C THR A 13 -14.19 -26.45 71.18
N ALA A 14 -13.97 -27.76 71.37
CA ALA A 14 -13.29 -28.61 70.39
C ALA A 14 -14.07 -28.70 69.06
N GLU A 15 -15.39 -28.87 69.09
CA GLU A 15 -16.21 -28.87 67.88
C GLU A 15 -16.24 -27.50 67.18
N ARG A 16 -16.21 -26.42 67.97
CA ARG A 16 -16.10 -25.06 67.43
C ARG A 16 -14.76 -24.82 66.74
N GLU A 17 -13.66 -25.26 67.34
CA GLU A 17 -12.31 -25.19 66.75
C GLU A 17 -12.24 -26.01 65.46
N ARG A 18 -12.72 -27.26 65.48
CA ARG A 18 -12.76 -28.13 64.30
C ARG A 18 -13.57 -27.53 63.15
N THR A 19 -14.72 -26.93 63.46
CA THR A 19 -15.54 -26.24 62.45
C THR A 19 -14.83 -24.98 61.92
N ALA A 20 -14.14 -24.23 62.78
CA ALA A 20 -13.37 -23.06 62.38
C ALA A 20 -12.18 -23.43 61.49
N GLU A 21 -11.46 -24.51 61.78
CA GLU A 21 -10.37 -25.03 60.95
C GLU A 21 -10.86 -25.44 59.56
N ALA A 22 -11.96 -26.20 59.50
CA ALA A 22 -12.57 -26.61 58.23
C ALA A 22 -13.01 -25.40 57.39
N ARG A 23 -13.61 -24.38 58.05
CA ARG A 23 -13.98 -23.13 57.39
C ARG A 23 -12.75 -22.38 56.87
N ASN A 24 -11.70 -22.26 57.67
CA ASN A 24 -10.47 -21.57 57.25
C ASN A 24 -9.81 -22.27 56.05
N ALA A 25 -9.78 -23.60 56.03
CA ALA A 25 -9.28 -24.37 54.89
C ALA A 25 -10.13 -24.14 53.62
N MET A 26 -11.46 -24.09 53.76
CA MET A 26 -12.36 -23.74 52.67
C MET A 26 -12.11 -22.31 52.16
N ASP A 27 -11.96 -21.33 53.06
CA ASP A 27 -11.72 -19.93 52.69
C ASP A 27 -10.36 -19.77 51.98
N GLN A 28 -9.32 -20.48 52.42
CA GLN A 28 -8.00 -20.52 51.77
C GLN A 28 -8.07 -21.12 50.36
N THR A 29 -8.77 -22.25 50.19
CA THR A 29 -8.94 -22.87 48.87
C THR A 29 -9.77 -22.00 47.94
N HIS A 30 -10.82 -21.34 48.46
CA HIS A 30 -11.61 -20.38 47.69
C HIS A 30 -10.78 -19.18 47.23
N LEU A 31 -9.91 -18.63 48.09
CA LEU A 31 -8.98 -17.56 47.71
C LEU A 31 -8.04 -18.02 46.60
N GLY A 32 -7.49 -19.23 46.70
CA GLY A 32 -6.65 -19.83 45.66
C GLY A 32 -7.38 -19.94 44.32
N LEU A 33 -8.63 -20.39 44.34
CA LEU A 33 -9.48 -20.45 43.15
C LEU A 33 -9.70 -19.06 42.54
N GLN A 34 -10.00 -18.04 43.35
CA GLN A 34 -10.20 -16.67 42.85
C GLN A 34 -8.93 -16.11 42.18
N ASN A 35 -7.75 -16.39 42.73
CA ASN A 35 -6.48 -16.00 42.13
C ASN A 35 -6.31 -16.64 40.74
N LEU A 36 -6.53 -17.94 40.62
CA LEU A 36 -6.45 -18.66 39.34
C LEU A 36 -7.48 -18.15 38.31
N LEU A 37 -8.71 -17.86 38.75
CA LEU A 37 -9.74 -17.28 37.88
C LEU A 37 -9.39 -15.86 37.42
N TYR A 38 -8.67 -15.10 38.23
CA TYR A 38 -8.15 -13.81 37.83
C TYR A 38 -7.03 -13.95 36.79
N GLU A 39 -6.05 -14.81 37.05
CA GLU A 39 -4.94 -15.10 36.12
C GLU A 39 -5.46 -15.61 34.78
N ARG A 40 -6.39 -16.56 34.78
CA ARG A 40 -7.04 -17.05 33.55
C ARG A 40 -7.66 -15.91 32.75
N ARG A 41 -8.49 -15.08 33.39
CA ARG A 41 -9.13 -13.94 32.73
C ARG A 41 -8.12 -12.90 32.23
N HIS A 42 -7.01 -12.72 32.93
CA HIS A 42 -5.94 -11.85 32.48
C HIS A 42 -5.27 -12.41 31.23
N LEU A 43 -4.89 -13.68 31.23
CA LEU A 43 -4.29 -14.36 30.08
C LEU A 43 -5.23 -14.37 28.88
N GLU A 44 -6.52 -14.68 29.07
CA GLU A 44 -7.54 -14.64 28.01
C GLU A 44 -7.62 -13.24 27.36
N ARG A 45 -7.56 -12.16 28.16
CA ARG A 45 -7.53 -10.80 27.63
C ARG A 45 -6.25 -10.50 26.86
N GLU A 46 -5.09 -10.90 27.36
CA GLU A 46 -3.82 -10.69 26.64
C GLU A 46 -3.78 -11.48 25.33
N ILE A 47 -4.26 -12.73 25.32
CA ILE A 47 -4.41 -13.54 24.11
C ILE A 47 -5.31 -12.83 23.10
N GLN A 48 -6.46 -12.31 23.55
CA GLN A 48 -7.36 -11.57 22.66
C GLN A 48 -6.72 -10.30 22.10
N LYS A 49 -5.93 -9.57 22.90
CA LYS A 49 -5.16 -8.40 22.43
C LYS A 49 -4.15 -8.79 21.36
N CYS A 50 -3.43 -9.91 21.55
CA CYS A 50 -2.49 -10.42 20.55
C CYS A 50 -3.20 -10.80 19.25
N HIS A 51 -4.39 -11.39 19.31
CA HIS A 51 -5.18 -11.72 18.12
C HIS A 51 -5.75 -10.49 17.39
N GLN A 52 -6.05 -9.42 18.13
CA GLN A 52 -6.51 -8.14 17.56
C GLN A 52 -5.38 -7.34 16.91
N PHE A 53 -4.13 -7.81 17.01
CA PHE A 53 -3.03 -7.17 16.31
C PHE A 53 -3.16 -7.45 14.81
N GLU A 54 -3.75 -6.51 14.09
CA GLU A 54 -3.85 -6.54 12.63
C GLU A 54 -2.48 -6.29 12.03
N PHE A 55 -2.02 -7.23 11.20
CA PHE A 55 -0.78 -7.06 10.47
C PHE A 55 -1.07 -6.35 9.15
N ILE A 56 -0.34 -5.27 8.88
CA ILE A 56 -0.46 -4.43 7.66
C ILE A 56 -0.39 -5.26 6.37
N TYR A 57 0.31 -6.40 6.37
CA TYR A 57 0.44 -7.25 5.18
C TYR A 57 -0.87 -7.94 4.76
N GLN A 58 -1.88 -8.03 5.64
CA GLN A 58 -3.16 -8.66 5.33
C GLN A 58 -4.01 -7.83 4.37
N ASP A 59 -3.78 -6.51 4.31
CA ASP A 59 -4.52 -5.58 3.46
C ASP A 59 -3.82 -5.29 2.11
N VAL A 60 -2.64 -5.86 1.89
CA VAL A 60 -1.90 -5.62 0.64
C VAL A 60 -2.54 -6.44 -0.47
N PRO A 61 -2.93 -5.83 -1.61
CA PRO A 61 -3.41 -6.58 -2.75
C PRO A 61 -2.23 -7.35 -3.36
N LEU A 62 -2.27 -8.67 -3.21
CA LEU A 62 -1.28 -9.60 -3.77
C LEU A 62 -1.84 -10.26 -5.02
N TYR A 63 -0.95 -10.68 -5.92
CA TYR A 63 -1.31 -11.64 -6.97
C TYR A 63 -2.03 -12.86 -6.40
N SER A 64 -2.99 -13.38 -7.16
CA SER A 64 -3.66 -14.64 -6.81
C SER A 64 -2.65 -15.80 -6.78
N LEU A 65 -2.98 -16.88 -6.08
CA LEU A 65 -2.07 -18.03 -5.99
C LEU A 65 -1.75 -18.64 -7.37
N GLY A 66 -2.71 -18.64 -8.29
CA GLY A 66 -2.50 -19.13 -9.66
C GLY A 66 -1.51 -18.26 -10.44
N GLU A 67 -1.69 -16.95 -10.39
CA GLU A 67 -0.79 -15.98 -11.05
C GLU A 67 0.61 -16.03 -10.43
N PHE A 68 0.70 -16.06 -9.10
CA PHE A 68 1.96 -16.18 -8.38
C PHE A 68 2.72 -17.43 -8.81
N ARG A 69 2.09 -18.61 -8.82
CA ARG A 69 2.76 -19.85 -9.26
C ARG A 69 3.23 -19.82 -10.71
N SER A 70 2.56 -19.05 -11.57
CA SER A 70 2.95 -18.93 -12.97
C SER A 70 4.06 -17.91 -13.23
N LEU A 71 4.15 -16.87 -12.39
CA LEU A 71 5.07 -15.74 -12.60
C LEU A 71 6.25 -15.74 -11.62
N ALA A 72 6.14 -16.43 -10.50
CA ALA A 72 7.16 -16.46 -9.47
C ALA A 72 8.39 -17.24 -9.95
N PRO A 73 9.60 -16.83 -9.52
CA PRO A 73 10.82 -17.59 -9.77
C PRO A 73 10.78 -19.01 -9.19
N GLU A 74 11.56 -19.93 -9.76
CA GLU A 74 11.72 -21.28 -9.23
C GLU A 74 12.20 -21.23 -7.76
N GLY A 75 11.59 -22.07 -6.91
CA GLY A 75 11.89 -22.14 -5.48
C GLY A 75 11.05 -21.24 -4.57
N TYR A 76 10.21 -20.37 -5.14
CA TYR A 76 9.29 -19.52 -4.35
C TYR A 76 7.99 -20.25 -3.92
N ASP A 77 7.57 -21.28 -4.67
CA ASP A 77 6.42 -22.13 -4.31
C ASP A 77 6.90 -23.24 -3.36
N VAL A 78 6.61 -23.05 -2.07
CA VAL A 78 7.02 -23.94 -0.98
C VAL A 78 5.79 -24.44 -0.21
N GLU A 79 5.89 -25.62 0.40
CA GLU A 79 4.78 -26.23 1.15
C GLU A 79 4.49 -25.52 2.49
N ASP A 80 5.49 -24.92 3.12
CA ASP A 80 5.32 -24.15 4.36
C ASP A 80 4.55 -22.85 4.06
N GLU A 81 3.32 -22.75 4.59
CA GLU A 81 2.42 -21.62 4.38
C GLU A 81 3.03 -20.27 4.79
N HIS A 82 3.79 -20.23 5.89
CA HIS A 82 4.41 -19.00 6.36
C HIS A 82 5.51 -18.55 5.41
N GLN A 83 6.36 -19.48 4.99
CA GLN A 83 7.41 -19.19 4.03
C GLN A 83 6.83 -18.85 2.65
N LEU A 84 5.75 -19.50 2.23
CA LEU A 84 5.01 -19.16 1.01
C LEU A 84 4.50 -17.72 1.08
N MET A 85 3.91 -17.29 2.20
CA MET A 85 3.45 -15.91 2.36
C MET A 85 4.60 -14.90 2.27
N LYS A 86 5.75 -15.18 2.90
CA LYS A 86 6.94 -14.33 2.76
C LYS A 86 7.40 -14.23 1.31
N ASN A 87 7.52 -15.36 0.64
CA ASN A 87 7.93 -15.43 -0.77
C ASN A 87 6.95 -14.65 -1.66
N ARG A 88 5.64 -14.72 -1.39
CA ARG A 88 4.61 -13.92 -2.08
C ARG A 88 4.78 -12.42 -1.86
N LEU A 89 5.05 -12.00 -0.63
CA LEU A 89 5.29 -10.59 -0.30
C LEU A 89 6.57 -10.04 -0.94
N GLU A 90 7.64 -10.83 -0.93
CA GLU A 90 8.91 -10.47 -1.59
C GLU A 90 8.75 -10.36 -3.11
N PHE A 91 8.02 -11.28 -3.73
CA PHE A 91 7.71 -11.22 -5.15
C PHE A 91 6.89 -9.97 -5.50
N GLU A 92 5.84 -9.67 -4.72
CA GLU A 92 5.02 -8.48 -4.92
C GLU A 92 5.86 -7.20 -4.78
N LEU A 93 6.74 -7.14 -3.78
CA LEU A 93 7.64 -6.01 -3.59
C LEU A 93 8.54 -5.81 -4.82
N ALA A 94 9.18 -6.88 -5.29
CA ALA A 94 10.06 -6.84 -6.46
C ALA A 94 9.30 -6.38 -7.72
N GLU A 95 8.08 -6.90 -7.93
CA GLU A 95 7.23 -6.51 -9.04
C GLU A 95 6.83 -5.03 -8.98
N ARG A 96 6.44 -4.53 -7.80
CA ARG A 96 6.09 -3.12 -7.61
C ARG A 96 7.28 -2.21 -7.86
N THR A 97 8.46 -2.56 -7.36
CA THR A 97 9.70 -1.80 -7.61
C THR A 97 9.99 -1.75 -9.12
N ARG A 98 9.94 -2.89 -9.81
CA ARG A 98 10.14 -2.96 -11.27
C ARG A 98 9.14 -2.09 -12.04
N LEU A 99 7.86 -2.14 -11.67
CA LEU A 99 6.81 -1.33 -12.29
C LEU A 99 7.00 0.17 -12.03
N GLU A 100 7.43 0.54 -10.83
CA GLU A 100 7.70 1.94 -10.48
C GLU A 100 8.90 2.50 -11.25
N GLU A 101 9.99 1.73 -11.38
CA GLU A 101 11.13 2.10 -12.21
C GLU A 101 10.75 2.27 -13.68
N ARG A 102 9.98 1.32 -14.23
CA ARG A 102 9.46 1.41 -15.60
C ARG A 102 8.58 2.63 -15.79
N LYS A 103 7.71 2.94 -14.83
CA LYS A 103 6.86 4.14 -14.84
C LYS A 103 7.72 5.41 -14.86
N LYS A 104 8.76 5.49 -14.02
CA LYS A 104 9.69 6.63 -13.99
C LYS A 104 10.40 6.81 -15.34
N ALA A 105 10.92 5.72 -15.93
CA ALA A 105 11.55 5.75 -17.24
C ALA A 105 10.59 6.25 -18.34
N LEU A 106 9.35 5.76 -18.35
CA LEU A 106 8.32 6.19 -19.31
C LEU A 106 7.92 7.66 -19.13
N LEU A 107 7.92 8.17 -17.90
CA LEU A 107 7.64 9.59 -17.63
C LEU A 107 8.74 10.49 -18.19
N VAL A 108 10.01 10.13 -17.98
CA VAL A 108 11.16 10.86 -18.55
C VAL A 108 11.08 10.86 -20.08
N GLU A 109 10.80 9.71 -20.68
CA GLU A 109 10.68 9.60 -22.13
C GLU A 109 9.50 10.40 -22.69
N ARG A 110 8.37 10.39 -21.98
CA ARG A 110 7.21 11.24 -22.33
C ARG A 110 7.57 12.72 -22.29
N GLU A 111 8.29 13.18 -21.28
CA GLU A 111 8.73 14.58 -21.17
C GLU A 111 9.68 14.96 -22.31
N ARG A 112 10.63 14.07 -22.65
CA ARG A 112 11.52 14.25 -23.80
C ARG A 112 10.75 14.43 -25.10
N LEU A 113 9.84 13.50 -25.40
CA LEU A 113 9.02 13.56 -26.61
C LEU A 113 8.11 14.80 -26.68
N LEU A 114 7.57 15.25 -25.53
CA LEU A 114 6.79 16.49 -25.48
C LEU A 114 7.63 17.72 -25.79
N LYS A 115 8.88 17.76 -25.31
CA LYS A 115 9.83 18.83 -25.65
C LYS A 115 10.17 18.80 -27.14
N ASP A 116 10.53 17.64 -27.68
CA ASP A 116 10.86 17.46 -29.09
C ASP A 116 9.68 17.89 -29.99
N LYS A 117 8.45 17.47 -29.63
CA LYS A 117 7.23 17.87 -30.34
C LYS A 117 7.03 19.39 -30.32
N LYS A 118 7.29 20.06 -29.19
CA LYS A 118 7.17 21.53 -29.08
C LYS A 118 8.21 22.23 -29.95
N GLU A 119 9.44 21.75 -29.97
CA GLU A 119 10.51 22.28 -30.82
C GLU A 119 10.22 22.09 -32.30
N HIS A 120 9.79 20.89 -32.71
CA HIS A 120 9.37 20.63 -34.08
C HIS A 120 8.20 21.52 -34.51
N ARG A 121 7.21 21.72 -33.63
CA ARG A 121 6.10 22.63 -33.93
C ARG A 121 6.58 24.06 -34.13
N ALA A 122 7.48 24.55 -33.27
CA ALA A 122 8.05 25.89 -33.41
C ALA A 122 8.84 26.05 -34.72
N ARG A 123 9.59 25.02 -35.14
CA ARG A 123 10.30 25.04 -36.44
C ARG A 123 9.34 25.11 -37.61
N LEU A 124 8.31 24.25 -37.63
CA LEU A 124 7.28 24.25 -38.68
C LEU A 124 6.54 25.59 -38.74
N ASP A 125 6.23 26.20 -37.59
CA ASP A 125 5.58 27.51 -37.55
C ASP A 125 6.50 28.62 -38.10
N THR A 126 7.84 28.51 -37.94
CA THR A 126 8.82 29.41 -38.56
C THR A 126 8.92 29.20 -40.07
N GLU A 127 9.11 27.97 -40.52
CA GLU A 127 9.17 27.61 -41.95
C GLU A 127 7.91 28.08 -42.68
N SER A 128 6.73 27.87 -42.09
CA SER A 128 5.46 28.34 -42.64
C SER A 128 5.38 29.87 -42.79
N ARG A 129 6.00 30.64 -41.88
CA ARG A 129 6.07 32.11 -41.99
C ARG A 129 7.00 32.52 -43.12
N GLU A 130 8.16 31.90 -43.23
CA GLU A 130 9.14 32.17 -44.29
C GLU A 130 8.55 31.86 -45.67
N GLU A 131 7.84 30.75 -45.82
CA GLU A 131 7.10 30.40 -47.04
C GLU A 131 6.04 31.46 -47.38
N ALA A 132 5.28 31.93 -46.39
CA ALA A 132 4.27 32.97 -46.60
C ALA A 132 4.89 34.32 -47.00
N GLU A 133 6.06 34.68 -46.43
CA GLU A 133 6.81 35.87 -46.84
C GLU A 133 7.37 35.74 -48.26
N PHE A 134 7.92 34.58 -48.59
CA PHE A 134 8.42 34.29 -49.93
C PHE A 134 7.30 34.39 -50.96
N ALA A 135 6.13 33.82 -50.69
CA ALA A 135 4.95 33.92 -51.55
C ALA A 135 4.51 35.37 -51.78
N LYS A 136 4.54 36.22 -50.74
CA LYS A 136 4.26 37.66 -50.88
C LYS A 136 5.28 38.35 -51.78
N LYS A 137 6.57 38.10 -51.57
CA LYS A 137 7.65 38.66 -52.41
C LYS A 137 7.51 38.23 -53.86
N ALA A 138 7.23 36.95 -54.12
CA ALA A 138 6.98 36.44 -55.46
C ALA A 138 5.79 37.15 -56.13
N ALA A 139 4.66 37.31 -55.42
CA ALA A 139 3.50 38.04 -55.93
C ALA A 139 3.82 39.51 -56.26
N THR A 140 4.64 40.18 -55.45
CA THR A 140 5.08 41.56 -55.75
C THR A 140 5.96 41.64 -56.99
N LEU A 141 6.88 40.68 -57.17
CA LEU A 141 7.73 40.61 -58.35
C LEU A 141 6.90 40.35 -59.62
N ASP A 142 5.89 39.49 -59.53
CA ASP A 142 4.97 39.18 -60.63
C ASP A 142 4.16 40.41 -61.06
N SER A 143 3.69 41.22 -60.09
CA SER A 143 3.05 42.52 -60.35
C SER A 143 3.99 43.50 -61.06
N ILE A 144 5.24 43.62 -60.57
CA ILE A 144 6.25 44.52 -61.17
C ILE A 144 6.59 44.07 -62.60
N LEU A 145 6.77 42.77 -62.82
CA LEU A 145 7.00 42.19 -64.14
C LEU A 145 5.83 42.48 -65.09
N SER A 146 4.59 42.31 -64.61
CA SER A 146 3.39 42.64 -65.38
C SER A 146 3.35 44.11 -65.78
N GLU A 147 3.62 45.04 -64.85
CA GLU A 147 3.70 46.48 -65.13
C GLU A 147 4.78 46.83 -66.16
N LEU A 148 5.96 46.23 -66.06
CA LEU A 148 7.06 46.42 -67.02
C LEU A 148 6.72 45.88 -68.42
N THR A 149 6.02 44.74 -68.50
CA THR A 149 5.57 44.17 -69.79
C THR A 149 4.50 45.01 -70.48
N LEU A 150 3.64 45.69 -69.71
CA LEU A 150 2.66 46.65 -70.21
C LEU A 150 3.30 47.98 -70.67
N SER A 151 4.37 48.42 -69.99
CA SER A 151 5.12 49.65 -70.35
C SER A 151 6.01 49.48 -71.60
N ALA A 152 6.46 48.26 -71.90
CA ALA A 152 7.29 47.95 -73.08
C ALA A 152 6.49 47.71 -74.38
N ALA A 153 5.16 47.84 -74.36
CA ALA A 153 4.35 47.75 -75.57
C ALA A 153 4.66 48.94 -76.50
N PRO A 154 5.07 48.73 -77.77
CA PRO A 154 5.42 49.82 -78.66
C PRO A 154 4.21 50.70 -78.94
N SER A 155 4.37 52.02 -78.77
CA SER A 155 3.41 53.02 -79.21
C SER A 155 3.05 52.79 -80.68
N PRO A 156 1.76 52.71 -81.07
CA PRO A 156 1.38 52.57 -82.46
C PRO A 156 1.78 53.84 -83.20
N ALA A 157 2.78 53.72 -84.09
CA ALA A 157 3.16 54.78 -85.02
C ALA A 157 1.93 55.16 -85.87
N SER A 158 1.52 56.43 -85.77
CA SER A 158 0.63 57.10 -86.72
C SER A 158 1.44 58.01 -87.63
#